data_AF-A0A2M7P4T1-F1
#
_entry.id   AF-A0A2M7P4T1-F1
#
_cell.length_a   1.000
_cell.length_b   1.000
_cell.length_c   1.000
_cell.angle_alpha   90.00
_cell.angle_beta   90.00
_cell.angle_gamma   90.00
#
_symmetry.space_group_name_H-M   'P 1'
#
loop_
_entity.id
_entity.type
_entity.pdbx_description
1 polymer ?
#
loop_
_entity_poly.entity_id
_entity_poly.type
_entity_poly.pdbx_seq_one_letter_code
_entity_poly.pdbx_strand_id
1 'polypeptide(L)'
;MKASPPRKLARLITLVLASLALGSPAWATNYTITDLGALISGDYSRATGINNNGQVVGQSDTAAMGRTHAFLYSEGSLLDLNNLLTSGSGWTLTDARDINDLGQIVGTGFINGYDHAFLMTPSAVPAPSSAWLLGSGLMGLIGVARRRR
;
A
#
# COMPACT_ATOMS: atom_id res chain seq x y z
N MET A 1 -67.20 -49.29 -40.62
CA MET A 1 -66.69 -48.24 -39.70
C MET A 1 -65.34 -48.67 -39.12
N LYS A 2 -64.23 -48.15 -39.63
CA LYS A 2 -62.98 -47.97 -38.86
C LYS A 2 -62.12 -46.94 -39.59
N ALA A 3 -61.80 -45.86 -38.89
CA ALA A 3 -61.29 -44.60 -39.43
C ALA A 3 -59.80 -44.65 -39.83
N SER A 4 -59.43 -43.90 -40.86
CA SER A 4 -58.11 -43.30 -41.08
C SER A 4 -58.15 -41.83 -40.63
N PRO A 5 -57.02 -41.09 -40.57
CA PRO A 5 -55.73 -41.30 -39.90
C PRO A 5 -55.49 -40.19 -38.83
N PRO A 6 -54.44 -40.20 -37.98
CA PRO A 6 -54.02 -38.97 -37.32
C PRO A 6 -53.04 -38.19 -38.21
N ARG A 7 -53.50 -37.04 -38.69
CA ARG A 7 -52.69 -35.95 -39.23
C ARG A 7 -51.96 -35.26 -38.08
N LYS A 8 -50.63 -35.34 -38.01
CA LYS A 8 -49.78 -34.31 -37.39
C LYS A 8 -48.49 -34.11 -38.20
N LEU A 9 -48.66 -33.52 -39.38
CA LEU A 9 -47.62 -32.68 -40.00
C LEU A 9 -47.86 -31.25 -39.54
N ALA A 10 -47.02 -30.77 -38.63
CA ALA A 10 -46.83 -29.36 -38.26
C ALA A 10 -45.73 -29.35 -37.19
N ARG A 11 -44.59 -28.68 -37.30
CA ARG A 11 -44.11 -27.60 -38.18
C ARG A 11 -42.58 -27.66 -38.16
N LEU A 12 -41.96 -27.36 -39.29
CA LEU A 12 -40.61 -26.81 -39.34
C LEU A 12 -40.60 -25.53 -38.50
N ILE A 13 -39.77 -25.45 -37.46
CA ILE A 13 -39.33 -24.18 -36.89
C ILE A 13 -37.81 -24.22 -36.87
N THR A 14 -37.23 -23.64 -37.91
CA THR A 14 -35.83 -23.20 -37.88
C THR A 14 -35.76 -22.06 -36.87
N LEU A 15 -35.15 -22.28 -35.72
CA LEU A 15 -34.70 -21.19 -34.86
C LEU A 15 -33.28 -21.46 -34.41
N VAL A 16 -32.40 -20.71 -35.07
CA VAL A 16 -31.05 -20.29 -34.68
C VAL A 16 -30.76 -20.57 -33.20
N LEU A 17 -30.06 -21.67 -32.91
CA LEU A 17 -29.03 -21.63 -31.88
C LEU A 17 -27.73 -21.43 -32.63
N ALA A 18 -27.51 -20.16 -33.02
CA ALA A 18 -26.17 -19.63 -33.03
C ALA A 18 -25.52 -20.18 -31.77
N SER A 19 -24.55 -21.07 -31.94
CA SER A 19 -23.66 -21.46 -30.86
C SER A 19 -23.34 -20.17 -30.15
N LEU A 20 -23.86 -20.01 -28.93
CA LEU A 20 -23.39 -18.98 -28.04
C LEU A 20 -21.90 -19.24 -28.05
N ALA A 21 -21.14 -18.36 -28.70
CA ALA A 21 -19.73 -18.30 -28.42
C ALA A 21 -19.72 -18.20 -26.90
N LEU A 22 -19.28 -19.29 -26.26
CA LEU A 22 -18.89 -19.26 -24.87
C LEU A 22 -17.80 -18.20 -24.89
N GLY A 23 -18.21 -16.94 -24.73
CA GLY A 23 -17.30 -15.84 -24.53
C GLY A 23 -16.62 -16.25 -23.24
N SER A 24 -15.47 -16.90 -23.38
CA SER A 24 -14.57 -17.18 -22.28
C SER A 24 -14.51 -15.88 -21.51
N PRO A 25 -14.83 -15.86 -20.20
CA PRO A 25 -14.75 -14.62 -19.46
C PRO A 25 -13.33 -14.10 -19.66
N ALA A 26 -13.22 -13.05 -20.48
CA ALA A 26 -11.97 -12.35 -20.64
C ALA A 26 -11.77 -11.73 -19.26
N TRP A 27 -10.78 -12.23 -18.51
CA TRP A 27 -10.39 -11.61 -17.25
C TRP A 27 -9.81 -10.23 -17.59
N ALA A 28 -10.69 -9.25 -17.76
CA ALA A 28 -10.32 -7.86 -17.86
C ALA A 28 -9.82 -7.45 -16.47
N THR A 29 -8.50 -7.31 -16.35
CA THR A 29 -7.90 -6.74 -15.15
C THR A 29 -8.09 -5.23 -15.24
N ASN A 30 -8.86 -4.67 -14.31
CA ASN A 30 -8.97 -3.23 -14.17
C ASN A 30 -7.75 -2.75 -13.38
N TYR A 31 -7.02 -1.78 -13.93
CA TYR A 31 -5.92 -1.11 -13.24
C TYR A 31 -6.39 0.25 -12.74
N THR A 32 -6.01 0.58 -11.51
CA THR A 32 -6.20 1.91 -10.94
C THR A 32 -4.85 2.59 -10.80
N ILE A 33 -4.75 3.84 -11.26
CA ILE A 33 -3.55 4.66 -11.08
C ILE A 33 -3.74 5.52 -9.84
N THR A 34 -2.78 5.44 -8.92
CA THR A 34 -2.71 6.32 -7.74
C THR A 34 -1.50 7.22 -7.91
N ASP A 35 -1.74 8.53 -7.99
CA ASP A 35 -0.67 9.52 -7.89
C ASP A 35 -0.21 9.62 -6.44
N LEU A 36 1.08 9.38 -6.20
CA LEU A 36 1.69 9.48 -4.86
C LEU A 36 2.10 10.93 -4.54
N GLY A 37 2.14 11.79 -5.54
CA GLY A 37 2.63 13.15 -5.46
C GLY A 37 4.16 13.25 -5.43
N ALA A 38 4.62 14.41 -4.99
CA ALA A 38 6.03 14.75 -4.79
C ALA A 38 6.16 15.54 -3.48
N LEU A 39 7.35 15.52 -2.87
CA LEU A 39 7.62 16.27 -1.63
C LEU A 39 7.36 17.76 -1.82
N ILE A 40 7.55 18.25 -3.05
CA ILE A 40 7.08 19.54 -3.52
C ILE A 40 5.97 19.32 -4.53
N SER A 41 4.80 19.90 -4.24
CA SER A 41 3.62 19.75 -5.08
C SER A 41 3.89 20.20 -6.53
N GLY A 42 3.58 19.32 -7.49
CA GLY A 42 3.74 19.57 -8.93
C GLY A 42 5.15 19.36 -9.48
N ASP A 43 6.08 18.86 -8.67
CA ASP A 43 7.46 18.60 -9.08
C ASP A 43 7.74 17.14 -9.43
N TYR A 44 8.97 16.81 -9.79
CA TYR A 44 9.41 15.46 -10.14
C TYR A 44 9.46 14.54 -8.92
N SER A 45 8.89 13.35 -9.08
CA SER A 45 9.10 12.21 -8.19
C SER A 45 9.22 10.91 -8.99
N ARG A 46 9.91 9.93 -8.41
CA ARG A 46 10.08 8.60 -8.98
C ARG A 46 10.07 7.54 -7.88
N ALA A 47 9.11 6.63 -7.96
CA ALA A 47 9.09 5.41 -7.16
C ALA A 47 10.11 4.38 -7.68
N THR A 48 10.72 3.63 -6.76
CA THR A 48 11.79 2.65 -7.04
C THR A 48 11.51 1.28 -6.42
N GLY A 49 10.82 1.22 -5.28
CA GLY A 49 10.50 -0.03 -4.59
C GLY A 49 9.15 0.03 -3.87
N ILE A 50 8.53 -1.14 -3.71
CA ILE A 50 7.27 -1.33 -2.98
C ILE A 50 7.33 -2.65 -2.19
N ASN A 51 6.85 -2.66 -0.96
CA ASN A 51 6.74 -3.88 -0.14
C ASN A 51 5.29 -4.41 -0.05
N ASN A 52 5.10 -5.58 0.57
CA ASN A 52 3.79 -6.23 0.71
C ASN A 52 2.80 -5.45 1.61
N ASN A 53 3.29 -4.48 2.38
CA ASN A 53 2.47 -3.57 3.18
C ASN A 53 1.95 -2.37 2.36
N GLY A 54 2.26 -2.31 1.05
CA GLY A 54 1.87 -1.21 0.18
C GLY A 54 2.68 0.07 0.41
N GLN A 55 3.80 -0.02 1.11
CA GLN A 55 4.70 1.11 1.31
C GLN A 55 5.59 1.26 0.09
N VAL A 56 5.72 2.48 -0.43
CA VAL A 56 6.49 2.79 -1.63
C VAL A 56 7.65 3.71 -1.26
N VAL A 57 8.84 3.45 -1.79
CA VAL A 57 10.01 4.32 -1.63
C VAL A 57 10.47 4.87 -2.97
N GLY A 58 11.26 5.93 -2.92
CA GLY A 58 11.82 6.55 -4.12
C GLY A 58 12.57 7.84 -3.84
N GLN A 59 12.65 8.68 -4.87
CA GLN A 59 13.23 10.02 -4.80
C GLN A 59 12.24 11.08 -5.28
N SER A 60 12.32 12.27 -4.70
CA SER A 60 11.55 13.44 -5.10
C SER A 60 12.44 14.66 -5.12
N ASP A 61 12.20 15.55 -6.07
CA ASP A 61 12.86 16.85 -6.11
C ASP A 61 12.52 17.66 -4.84
N THR A 62 13.49 18.48 -4.45
CA THR A 62 13.40 19.42 -3.33
C THR A 62 13.39 20.85 -3.85
N ALA A 63 13.19 21.81 -2.95
CA ALA A 63 13.13 23.23 -3.33
C ALA A 63 14.48 23.74 -3.86
N ALA A 64 15.56 23.02 -3.54
CA ALA A 64 16.88 23.30 -4.05
C ALA A 64 17.04 22.65 -5.43
N MET A 65 17.28 23.50 -6.44
CA MET A 65 17.41 23.08 -7.83
C MET A 65 18.46 21.98 -8.00
N GLY A 66 18.05 20.88 -8.63
CA GLY A 66 18.91 19.72 -8.91
C GLY A 66 19.22 18.84 -7.70
N ARG A 67 18.49 18.97 -6.58
CA ARG A 67 18.62 18.09 -5.41
C ARG A 67 17.36 17.29 -5.19
N THR A 68 17.55 16.00 -4.94
CA THR A 68 16.49 15.07 -4.55
C THR A 68 16.64 14.63 -3.10
N HIS A 69 15.52 14.34 -2.46
CA HIS A 69 15.46 13.62 -1.20
C HIS A 69 14.77 12.27 -1.40
N ALA A 70 15.20 11.28 -0.61
CA ALA A 70 14.54 10.00 -0.55
C ALA A 70 13.20 10.12 0.19
N PHE A 71 12.14 9.48 -0.32
CA PHE A 71 10.82 9.49 0.30
C PHE A 71 10.33 8.09 0.68
N LEU A 72 9.36 8.06 1.60
CA LEU A 72 8.50 6.92 1.92
C LEU A 72 7.03 7.35 1.77
N TYR A 73 6.29 6.66 0.93
CA TYR A 73 4.84 6.73 0.88
C TYR A 73 4.26 5.60 1.73
N SER A 74 3.46 5.94 2.73
CA SER A 74 2.80 4.98 3.61
C SER A 74 1.45 5.53 4.06
N GLU A 75 0.41 4.71 4.03
CA GLU A 75 -0.93 5.06 4.50
C GLU A 75 -1.49 6.37 3.89
N GLY A 76 -1.26 6.60 2.60
CA GLY A 76 -1.75 7.79 1.91
C GLY A 76 -0.86 9.03 2.04
N SER A 77 0.24 8.96 2.80
CA SER A 77 1.11 10.10 3.09
C SER A 77 2.49 9.92 2.47
N LEU A 78 2.98 10.96 1.79
CA LEU A 78 4.34 11.05 1.28
C LEU A 78 5.24 11.73 2.32
N LEU A 79 6.23 11.01 2.83
CA LEU A 79 7.14 11.44 3.89
C LEU A 79 8.56 11.58 3.35
N ASP A 80 9.22 12.69 3.68
CA ASP A 80 10.67 12.82 3.48
C ASP A 80 11.41 11.97 4.50
N LEU A 81 12.22 11.00 4.05
CA LEU A 81 12.98 10.12 4.94
C LEU A 81 14.01 10.88 5.77
N ASN A 82 14.46 12.05 5.31
CA ASN A 82 15.39 12.90 6.06
C ASN A 82 14.76 13.45 7.35
N ASN A 83 13.43 13.58 7.40
CA ASN A 83 12.71 13.99 8.61
C ASN A 83 12.61 12.87 9.67
N LEU A 84 12.94 11.63 9.29
CA LEU A 84 12.90 10.45 10.18
C LEU A 84 14.30 10.09 10.72
N LEU A 85 15.35 10.77 10.26
CA LEU A 85 16.70 10.55 10.74
C LEU A 85 16.87 11.04 12.19
N THR A 86 17.72 10.35 12.94
CA THR A 86 18.17 10.85 14.24
C THR A 86 18.91 12.17 14.05
N SER A 87 18.59 13.18 14.88
CA SER A 87 19.23 14.49 14.82
C SER A 87 20.76 14.35 14.92
N GLY A 88 21.48 15.00 14.01
CA GLY A 88 22.94 14.96 13.98
C GLY A 88 23.55 13.71 13.32
N SER A 89 22.76 12.89 12.60
CA SER A 89 23.27 11.72 11.87
C SER A 89 24.35 12.06 10.82
N GLY A 90 24.38 13.30 10.32
CA GLY A 90 25.26 13.74 9.24
C GLY A 90 24.86 13.20 7.86
N TRP A 91 23.77 12.44 7.77
CA TRP A 91 23.25 11.89 6.53
C TRP A 91 22.26 12.84 5.87
N THR A 92 22.28 12.85 4.54
CA THR A 92 21.18 13.36 3.71
C THR A 92 20.85 12.28 2.68
N LEU A 93 19.73 11.61 2.85
CA LEU A 93 19.28 10.52 1.97
C LEU A 93 18.71 11.13 0.70
N THR A 94 19.29 10.79 -0.45
CA THR A 94 18.95 11.40 -1.75
C THR A 94 18.11 10.48 -2.63
N ASP A 95 18.28 9.16 -2.48
CA ASP A 95 17.60 8.18 -3.30
C ASP A 95 17.41 6.86 -2.52
N ALA A 96 16.16 6.49 -2.26
CA ALA A 96 15.82 5.16 -1.75
C ALA A 96 15.61 4.22 -2.94
N ARG A 97 16.29 3.07 -2.94
CA ARG A 97 16.34 2.13 -4.07
C ARG A 97 15.40 0.95 -3.92
N ASP A 98 15.19 0.48 -2.71
CA ASP A 98 14.33 -0.66 -2.43
C ASP A 98 13.87 -0.67 -0.97
N ILE A 99 12.79 -1.40 -0.69
CA ILE A 99 12.20 -1.59 0.63
C ILE A 99 11.74 -3.04 0.80
N ASN A 100 12.02 -3.65 1.96
CA ASN A 100 11.50 -4.97 2.30
C ASN A 100 10.26 -4.92 3.21
N ASP A 101 9.65 -6.07 3.47
CA ASP A 101 8.44 -6.19 4.30
C ASP A 101 8.66 -5.86 5.79
N LEU A 102 9.92 -5.77 6.23
CA LEU A 102 10.27 -5.28 7.57
C LEU A 102 10.37 -3.74 7.62
N GLY A 103 10.07 -3.07 6.51
CA GLY A 103 10.20 -1.61 6.37
C GLY A 103 11.65 -1.14 6.29
N GLN A 104 12.61 -2.03 6.05
CA GLN A 104 14.02 -1.65 5.87
C GLN A 104 14.23 -1.13 4.47
N ILE A 105 14.92 0.01 4.36
CA ILE A 105 15.10 0.74 3.11
C ILE A 105 16.60 0.80 2.79
N VAL A 106 16.96 0.45 1.56
CA VAL A 106 18.33 0.64 1.05
C VAL A 106 18.38 1.77 0.05
N GLY A 107 19.52 2.42 -0.11
CA GLY A 107 19.64 3.53 -1.05
C GLY A 107 21.00 4.20 -1.02
N THR A 108 21.06 5.41 -1.59
CA THR A 108 22.24 6.29 -1.57
C THR A 108 21.93 7.61 -0.88
N GLY A 109 22.91 8.15 -0.18
CA GLY A 109 22.82 9.45 0.45
C GLY A 109 24.20 10.08 0.64
N PHE A 110 24.21 11.37 0.94
CA PHE A 110 25.43 12.09 1.27
C PHE A 110 25.75 11.96 2.75
N ILE A 111 27.02 11.68 3.04
CA ILE A 111 27.59 11.80 4.39
C ILE A 111 29.04 12.27 4.28
N ASN A 112 29.43 13.22 5.13
CA ASN A 112 30.79 13.80 5.13
C ASN A 112 31.28 14.29 3.76
N GLY A 113 30.35 14.74 2.90
CA GLY A 113 30.66 15.24 1.55
C GLY A 113 30.77 14.18 0.45
N TYR A 114 30.49 12.91 0.74
CA TYR A 114 30.58 11.81 -0.22
C TYR A 114 29.26 11.05 -0.35
N ASP A 115 29.01 10.47 -1.52
CA ASP A 115 27.91 9.55 -1.77
C ASP A 115 28.20 8.17 -1.18
N HIS A 116 27.35 7.71 -0.28
CA HIS A 116 27.46 6.41 0.38
C HIS A 116 26.15 5.65 0.26
N ALA A 117 26.26 4.33 0.17
CA ALA A 117 25.10 3.45 0.33
C ALA A 117 24.64 3.44 1.80
N PHE A 118 23.33 3.34 2.02
CA PHE A 118 22.74 3.21 3.35
C PHE A 118 21.79 2.01 3.43
N LEU A 119 21.63 1.52 4.67
CA LEU A 119 20.51 0.68 5.11
C LEU A 119 19.83 1.42 6.27
N MET A 120 18.58 1.84 6.06
CA MET A 120 17.73 2.47 7.06
C MET A 120 16.80 1.42 7.64
N THR A 121 16.90 1.17 8.94
CA THR A 121 16.04 0.23 9.66
C THR A 121 15.12 1.01 10.59
N PRO A 122 13.79 0.80 10.54
CA PRO A 122 12.86 1.40 11.48
C PRO A 122 13.24 1.05 12.91
N SER A 123 13.30 2.04 13.79
CA SER A 123 13.45 1.79 15.22
C SER A 123 12.07 1.62 15.83
N ALA A 124 11.84 0.52 16.56
CA ALA A 124 10.64 0.38 17.36
C ALA A 124 10.65 1.46 18.44
N VAL A 125 9.73 2.41 18.40
CA VAL A 125 9.49 3.28 19.56
C VAL A 125 8.90 2.36 20.64
N PRO A 126 9.58 2.15 21.78
CA PRO A 126 8.97 1.43 22.88
C PRO A 126 7.69 2.18 23.24
N ALA A 127 6.54 1.51 23.21
CA ALA A 127 5.29 2.14 23.58
C ALA A 127 5.53 2.87 24.91
N PRO A 128 5.20 4.18 25.01
CA PRO A 128 5.40 4.92 26.24
C PRO A 128 4.74 4.13 27.36
N SER A 129 5.36 4.09 28.54
CA SER A 129 4.89 3.34 29.71
C SER A 129 3.43 3.66 30.10
N SER A 130 2.84 4.73 29.56
CA SER A 130 1.41 5.05 29.60
C SER A 130 0.49 4.05 28.88
N ALA A 131 0.98 3.29 27.90
CA ALA A 131 0.21 2.25 27.21
C ALA A 131 -0.20 1.10 28.16
N TRP A 132 0.59 0.82 29.20
CA TRP A 132 0.24 -0.15 30.25
C TRP A 132 -0.73 0.41 31.30
N LEU A 133 -0.71 1.72 31.54
CA LEU A 133 -1.59 2.36 32.53
C LEU A 133 -3.06 2.32 32.13
N LEU A 134 -3.36 2.38 30.83
CA LEU A 134 -4.71 2.20 30.29
C LEU A 134 -5.22 0.76 30.49
N GLY A 135 -4.32 -0.24 30.54
CA GLY A 135 -4.66 -1.63 30.83
C GLY A 135 -4.90 -1.90 32.32
N SER A 136 -4.15 -1.24 33.23
CA SER A 136 -4.32 -1.43 34.68
C SER A 136 -5.50 -0.68 35.29
N GLY A 137 -5.99 0.37 34.61
CA GLY A 137 -7.12 1.17 35.10
C GLY A 137 -8.47 0.42 35.10
N LEU A 138 -8.66 -0.58 34.22
CA LEU A 138 -9.93 -1.29 34.09
C LEU A 138 -10.11 -2.43 35.12
N MET A 139 -9.03 -2.90 35.76
CA MET A 139 -9.10 -3.95 36.80
C MET A 139 -9.42 -3.41 38.20
N GLY A 140 -9.36 -2.08 38.41
CA GLY A 140 -9.64 -1.43 39.70
C GLY A 140 -11.13 -1.23 40.03
N LEU A 141 -12.04 -1.30 39.05
CA LEU A 141 -13.46 -0.94 39.24
C LEU A 141 -14.41 -2.11 39.52
N ILE A 142 -13.94 -3.37 39.48
CA ILE A 142 -14.78 -4.55 39.83
C ILE A 142 -14.67 -4.89 41.33
N GLY A 143 -13.69 -4.33 42.06
CA GLY A 143 -13.36 -4.72 43.44
C GLY A 143 -14.16 -4.08 44.58
N VAL A 144 -14.94 -3.01 44.35
CA VAL A 144 -15.52 -2.21 45.48
C VAL A 144 -17.01 -2.48 45.74
N ALA A 145 -17.72 -3.26 44.93
CA ALA A 145 -19.17 -3.43 45.06
C ALA A 145 -19.65 -4.59 45.98
N ARG A 146 -18.86 -5.07 46.95
CA ARG A 146 -19.35 -6.06 47.94
C ARG A 146 -18.78 -5.88 49.36
N ARG A 147 -19.42 -4.99 50.15
CA ARG A 147 -19.53 -4.99 51.63
C ARG A 147 -20.30 -3.72 52.03
N ARG A 148 -21.38 -3.70 52.82
CA ARG A 148 -22.07 -4.63 53.72
C ARG A 148 -23.56 -4.22 53.82
N ARG A 149 -24.37 -5.16 54.31
CA ARG A 149 -25.72 -4.96 54.88
C ARG A 149 -25.71 -3.93 56.00
#